data_AF-A0A971BN76-F1
#
_entry.id   AF-A0A971BN76-F1
#
_cell.length_a   1.000
_cell.length_b   1.000
_cell.length_c   1.000
_cell.angle_alpha   90.00
_cell.angle_beta   90.00
_cell.angle_gamma   90.00
#
_symmetry.space_group_name_H-M   'P 1'
#
loop_
_entity.id
_entity.type
_entity.pdbx_description
1 polymer ?
#
loop_
_entity_poly.entity_id
_entity_poly.type
_entity_poly.pdbx_seq_one_letter_code
_entity_poly.pdbx_strand_id
1 'polypeptide(L)'
;MKEVEGKDYILIPERDLGVHEECGIIGIYSPEKKPLAREIYFGLFALQHRGQESAGIACSYNANKIAYYKNMGLVSEVFHDEEIALLPETKTAIGHVRYAAGGTSNVINAQPVVFFGRYGR
;
A
#
# COMPACT_ATOMS: atom_id res chain seq x y z
N MET A 1 -31.43 -7.52 3.58
CA MET A 1 -32.16 -8.40 2.65
C MET A 1 -33.57 -7.85 2.52
N LYS A 2 -34.06 -7.67 1.31
CA LYS A 2 -35.46 -7.32 1.06
C LYS A 2 -36.03 -8.34 0.10
N GLU A 3 -37.19 -8.85 0.43
CA GLU A 3 -37.95 -9.74 -0.44
C GLU A 3 -38.70 -8.88 -1.46
N VAL A 4 -38.50 -9.18 -2.74
CA VAL A 4 -39.24 -8.55 -3.86
C VAL A 4 -39.69 -9.68 -4.77
N GLU A 5 -40.97 -9.77 -5.12
CA GLU A 5 -41.51 -10.82 -6.02
C GLU A 5 -41.14 -12.27 -5.63
N GLY A 6 -41.11 -12.58 -4.32
CA GLY A 6 -40.83 -13.94 -3.83
C GLY A 6 -39.40 -14.42 -4.06
N LYS A 7 -38.46 -13.49 -4.30
CA LYS A 7 -37.03 -13.76 -4.38
C LYS A 7 -36.29 -12.92 -3.36
N ASP A 8 -35.33 -13.54 -2.67
CA ASP A 8 -34.42 -12.84 -1.77
C ASP A 8 -33.37 -12.09 -2.59
N TYR A 9 -33.40 -10.76 -2.48
CA TYR A 9 -32.38 -9.91 -3.07
C TYR A 9 -31.43 -9.37 -2.00
N ILE A 10 -30.14 -9.50 -2.28
CA ILE A 10 -29.11 -8.68 -1.64
C ILE A 10 -29.16 -7.32 -2.34
N LEU A 11 -29.81 -6.35 -1.70
CA LEU A 11 -29.75 -4.96 -2.14
C LEU A 11 -28.35 -4.42 -1.82
N ILE A 12 -27.52 -4.29 -2.86
CA ILE A 12 -26.28 -3.54 -2.79
C ILE A 12 -26.66 -2.06 -2.72
N PRO A 13 -26.27 -1.31 -1.67
CA PRO A 13 -26.53 0.13 -1.59
C PRO A 13 -26.04 0.83 -2.86
N GLU A 14 -26.78 1.83 -3.34
CA GLU A 14 -26.42 2.58 -4.56
C GLU A 14 -25.01 3.21 -4.46
N ARG A 15 -24.56 3.50 -3.23
CA ARG A 15 -23.19 3.92 -2.90
C ARG A 15 -22.13 2.92 -3.35
N ASP A 16 -22.41 1.62 -3.40
CA ASP A 16 -21.43 0.57 -3.70
C ASP A 16 -21.48 0.15 -5.20
N LEU A 17 -22.29 0.83 -6.01
CA LEU A 17 -22.45 0.58 -7.46
C LEU A 17 -21.65 1.56 -8.33
N GLY A 18 -20.85 2.45 -7.74
CA GLY A 18 -20.02 3.43 -8.44
C GLY A 18 -18.57 2.99 -8.68
N VAL A 19 -17.85 3.67 -9.57
CA VAL A 19 -16.38 3.53 -9.65
C VAL A 19 -15.79 4.17 -8.40
N HIS A 20 -15.20 3.36 -7.52
CA HIS A 20 -14.50 3.83 -6.34
C HIS A 20 -13.02 4.00 -6.64
N GLU A 21 -12.42 5.09 -6.13
CA GLU A 21 -10.96 5.19 -6.09
C GLU A 21 -10.43 4.15 -5.09
N GLU A 22 -9.91 3.07 -5.65
CA GLU A 22 -9.26 2.00 -4.90
C GLU A 22 -7.77 2.31 -4.71
N CYS A 23 -7.19 1.86 -3.59
CA CYS A 23 -5.78 2.09 -3.26
C CYS A 23 -4.81 1.57 -4.33
N GLY A 24 -3.66 2.23 -4.51
CA GLY A 24 -2.58 1.83 -5.41
C GLY A 24 -1.61 0.83 -4.77
N ILE A 25 -1.20 -0.21 -5.52
CA ILE A 25 -0.17 -1.17 -5.09
C ILE A 25 0.84 -1.37 -6.20
N ILE A 26 2.11 -1.49 -5.85
CA ILE A 26 3.17 -1.94 -6.76
C ILE A 26 4.04 -2.98 -6.06
N GLY A 27 4.57 -3.94 -6.82
CA GLY A 27 5.56 -4.89 -6.35
C GLY A 27 6.62 -5.13 -7.41
N ILE A 28 7.88 -5.24 -6.99
CA ILE A 28 9.02 -5.51 -7.86
C ILE A 28 9.77 -6.72 -7.34
N TYR A 29 10.12 -7.63 -8.25
CA TYR A 29 11.04 -8.74 -8.02
C TYR A 29 12.25 -8.58 -8.95
N SER A 30 13.44 -8.86 -8.41
CA SER A 30 14.70 -8.85 -9.14
C SER A 30 15.49 -10.14 -8.84
N PRO A 31 16.18 -10.73 -9.84
CA PRO A 31 17.04 -11.91 -9.60
C PRO A 31 18.22 -11.61 -8.67
N GLU A 32 18.64 -10.35 -8.57
CA GLU A 32 19.77 -9.87 -7.79
C GLU A 32 19.33 -8.83 -6.75
N LYS A 33 20.12 -8.63 -5.69
CA LYS A 33 19.83 -7.55 -4.73
C LYS A 33 20.11 -6.21 -5.40
N LYS A 34 19.14 -5.30 -5.36
CA LYS A 34 19.21 -3.94 -5.93
C LYS A 34 18.45 -2.95 -5.04
N PRO A 35 18.70 -1.64 -5.15
CA PRO A 35 17.96 -0.61 -4.39
C PRO A 35 16.56 -0.38 -4.98
N LEU A 36 15.67 -1.38 -4.85
CA LEU A 36 14.33 -1.37 -5.47
C LEU A 36 13.40 -0.29 -4.90
N ALA A 37 13.70 0.30 -3.74
CA ALA A 37 12.88 1.32 -3.10
C ALA A 37 12.64 2.55 -4.01
N ARG A 38 13.64 2.97 -4.79
CA ARG A 38 13.50 4.11 -5.72
C ARG A 38 12.59 3.78 -6.91
N GLU A 39 12.64 2.55 -7.42
CA GLU A 39 11.74 2.10 -8.49
C GLU A 39 10.30 2.00 -7.97
N ILE A 40 10.11 1.49 -6.76
CA ILE A 40 8.81 1.49 -6.08
C ILE A 40 8.29 2.93 -5.90
N TYR A 41 9.13 3.87 -5.45
CA TYR A 41 8.75 5.28 -5.31
C TYR A 41 8.19 5.86 -6.61
N PHE A 42 8.88 5.69 -7.74
CA PHE A 42 8.39 6.20 -9.02
C PHE A 42 7.09 5.54 -9.46
N GLY A 43 6.94 4.24 -9.21
CA GLY A 43 5.69 3.54 -9.45
C GLY A 43 4.54 4.06 -8.58
N LEU A 44 4.78 4.33 -7.30
CA LEU A 44 3.80 4.94 -6.41
C LEU A 44 3.45 6.37 -6.82
N PHE A 45 4.44 7.15 -7.26
CA PHE A 45 4.22 8.49 -7.76
C PHE A 45 3.30 8.48 -9.00
N ALA A 46 3.52 7.54 -9.93
CA ALA A 46 2.62 7.35 -11.08
C ALA A 46 1.21 6.90 -10.63
N LEU A 47 1.11 6.14 -9.55
CA LEU A 47 -0.15 5.69 -8.95
C LEU A 47 -0.75 6.68 -7.93
N GLN A 48 -0.19 7.88 -7.76
CA GLN A 48 -0.63 8.85 -6.73
C GLN A 48 -2.13 9.18 -6.79
N HIS A 49 -2.71 9.16 -8.00
CA HIS A 49 -4.12 9.37 -8.24
C HIS A 49 -5.03 8.27 -7.65
N ARG A 50 -4.45 7.16 -7.18
CA ARG A 50 -5.16 6.05 -6.53
C ARG A 50 -5.18 6.14 -5.00
N GLY A 51 -4.62 7.20 -4.43
CA GLY A 51 -4.63 7.38 -2.98
C GLY A 51 -3.74 8.52 -2.52
N GLN A 52 -4.30 9.46 -1.78
CA GLN A 52 -3.61 10.69 -1.32
C GLN A 52 -3.47 10.77 0.19
N GLU A 53 -3.88 9.73 0.93
CA GLU A 53 -3.94 9.77 2.39
C GLU A 53 -2.63 9.31 3.04
N SER A 54 -2.02 8.24 2.53
CA SER A 54 -0.75 7.73 3.03
C SER A 54 0.00 6.96 1.96
N ALA A 55 1.31 6.85 2.15
CA ALA A 55 2.17 6.05 1.30
C ALA A 55 3.14 5.20 2.14
N GLY A 56 3.57 4.07 1.59
CA GLY A 56 4.48 3.16 2.28
C GLY A 56 5.24 2.25 1.32
N ILE A 57 6.47 1.89 1.71
CA ILE A 57 7.35 0.94 1.01
C ILE A 57 7.87 -0.09 2.01
N ALA A 58 7.92 -1.35 1.59
CA ALA A 58 8.51 -2.44 2.34
C ALA A 58 9.47 -3.26 1.45
N CYS A 59 10.64 -3.61 1.99
CA CYS A 59 11.74 -4.30 1.31
C CYS A 59 12.16 -5.55 2.09
N SER A 60 12.21 -6.71 1.43
CA SER A 60 12.66 -7.98 2.04
C SER A 60 14.15 -8.23 1.80
N TYR A 61 14.99 -7.70 2.68
CA TYR A 61 16.44 -7.63 2.44
C TYR A 61 17.22 -8.89 2.87
N ASN A 62 16.61 -9.76 3.66
CA ASN A 62 17.16 -11.03 4.12
C ASN A 62 16.03 -12.02 4.43
N ALA A 63 16.37 -13.30 4.62
CA ALA A 63 15.42 -14.30 5.06
C ALA A 63 14.66 -13.79 6.29
N ASN A 64 13.33 -13.76 6.19
CA ASN A 64 12.42 -13.47 7.30
C ASN A 64 12.59 -12.05 7.91
N LYS A 65 13.12 -11.09 7.14
CA LYS A 65 13.30 -9.70 7.57
C LYS A 65 12.75 -8.70 6.54
N ILE A 66 11.83 -7.86 7.00
CA ILE A 66 11.31 -6.71 6.25
C ILE A 66 11.78 -5.39 6.88
N ALA A 67 12.36 -4.53 6.05
CA ALA A 67 12.54 -3.10 6.33
C ALA A 67 11.39 -2.34 5.68
N TYR A 68 10.83 -1.33 6.36
CA TYR A 68 9.72 -0.56 5.81
C TYR A 68 9.74 0.88 6.32
N TYR A 69 9.19 1.77 5.52
CA TYR A 69 8.86 3.14 5.90
C TYR A 69 7.49 3.48 5.34
N LYS A 70 6.66 4.13 6.15
CA LYS A 70 5.32 4.55 5.77
C LYS A 70 4.90 5.75 6.61
N ASN A 71 4.19 6.68 6.00
CA ASN A 71 3.69 7.85 6.69
C ASN A 71 2.42 8.38 5.99
N MET A 72 1.75 9.31 6.65
CA MET A 72 0.62 10.03 6.08
C MET A 72 1.09 11.08 5.07
N GLY A 73 0.26 11.36 4.08
CA GLY A 73 0.54 12.32 3.01
C GLY A 73 0.78 11.68 1.65
N LEU A 74 1.10 12.55 0.70
CA LEU A 74 1.44 12.22 -0.68
C LEU A 74 2.79 11.49 -0.75
N VAL A 75 3.01 10.73 -1.83
CA VAL A 75 4.26 9.99 -2.05
C VAL A 75 5.49 10.91 -1.96
N SER A 76 5.41 12.12 -2.52
CA SER A 76 6.50 13.11 -2.49
C SER A 76 6.71 13.76 -1.13
N GLU A 77 5.73 13.72 -0.23
CA GLU A 77 5.83 14.24 1.13
C GLU A 77 6.37 13.18 2.09
N VAL A 78 6.03 11.92 1.84
CA VAL A 78 6.43 10.77 2.65
C VAL A 78 7.88 10.37 2.36
N PHE A 79 8.33 10.44 1.10
CA PHE A 79 9.64 9.91 0.70
C PHE A 79 10.55 11.01 0.13
N HIS A 80 11.53 11.43 0.92
CA HIS A 80 12.70 12.14 0.42
C HIS A 80 13.84 11.14 0.17
N ASP A 81 14.95 11.63 -0.39
CA ASP A 81 16.12 10.78 -0.65
C ASP A 81 16.67 10.13 0.64
N GLU A 82 16.49 10.77 1.80
CA GLU A 82 16.90 10.27 3.10
C GLU A 82 16.12 9.03 3.53
N GLU A 83 14.79 9.05 3.45
CA GLU A 83 13.96 7.88 3.76
C GLU A 83 14.19 6.74 2.78
N ILE A 84 14.37 7.04 1.49
CA ILE A 84 14.66 6.03 0.47
C ILE A 84 16.02 5.38 0.73
N ALA A 85 17.04 6.16 1.12
CA ALA A 85 18.38 5.66 1.41
C ALA A 85 18.43 4.72 2.63
N LEU A 86 17.48 4.84 3.57
CA LEU A 86 17.36 3.91 4.70
C LEU A 86 16.81 2.53 4.31
N LEU A 87 16.22 2.39 3.12
CA LEU A 87 15.68 1.12 2.65
C LEU A 87 16.78 0.28 1.98
N PRO A 88 17.06 -0.93 2.51
CA PRO A 88 18.17 -1.76 2.05
C PRO A 88 17.95 -2.33 0.65
N GLU A 89 19.05 -2.67 -0.02
CA GLU A 89 19.01 -3.47 -1.24
C GLU A 89 18.31 -4.80 -1.00
N THR A 90 17.48 -5.18 -1.96
CA THR A 90 16.57 -6.30 -1.84
C THR A 90 16.33 -6.96 -3.20
N LYS A 91 15.85 -8.20 -3.17
CA LYS A 91 15.30 -8.87 -4.36
C LYS A 91 13.82 -8.61 -4.54
N THR A 92 13.12 -8.22 -3.47
CA THR A 92 11.69 -7.93 -3.49
C THR A 92 11.33 -6.69 -2.69
N ALA A 93 10.48 -5.86 -3.27
CA ALA A 93 9.90 -4.71 -2.59
C ALA A 93 8.43 -4.55 -3.02
N ILE A 94 7.63 -4.00 -2.11
CA ILE A 94 6.24 -3.61 -2.38
C ILE A 94 6.01 -2.17 -1.92
N GLY A 95 5.07 -1.51 -2.55
CA GLY A 95 4.63 -0.17 -2.19
C GLY A 95 3.11 -0.06 -2.22
N HIS A 96 2.59 0.92 -1.48
CA HIS A 96 1.17 1.23 -1.44
C HIS A 96 0.91 2.73 -1.35
N VAL A 97 -0.15 3.20 -2.01
CA VAL A 97 -0.80 4.51 -1.77
C VAL A 97 -2.24 4.31 -1.35
N ARG A 98 -2.65 4.91 -0.23
CA ARG A 98 -3.96 4.72 0.38
C ARG A 98 -4.93 5.82 -0.01
N TYR A 99 -6.12 5.41 -0.44
CA TYR A 99 -7.29 6.28 -0.52
C TYR A 99 -8.11 6.16 0.78
N ALA A 100 -8.69 7.28 1.24
CA ALA A 100 -9.45 7.32 2.48
C ALA A 100 -10.88 6.78 2.27
N ALA A 101 -11.09 5.50 2.58
CA ALA A 101 -12.41 4.86 2.50
C ALA A 101 -13.37 5.23 3.66
N GLY A 102 -13.25 6.44 4.22
CA GLY A 102 -13.94 6.85 5.45
C GLY A 102 -13.30 6.24 6.71
N GLY A 103 -13.15 7.06 7.75
CA GLY A 103 -12.43 6.71 8.98
C GLY A 103 -11.39 7.76 9.35
N THR A 104 -10.73 7.58 10.50
CA THR A 104 -9.67 8.50 10.95
C THR A 104 -8.36 8.23 10.19
N SER A 105 -7.76 9.31 9.71
CA SER A 105 -6.44 9.30 9.09
C SER A 105 -5.38 9.08 10.16
N ASN A 106 -4.87 7.84 10.23
CA ASN A 106 -3.88 7.41 11.20
C ASN A 106 -2.82 6.56 10.52
N VAL A 107 -1.54 6.82 10.81
CA VAL A 107 -0.39 6.11 10.26
C VAL A 107 -0.44 4.59 10.52
N ILE A 108 -1.13 4.16 11.58
CA ILE A 108 -1.33 2.73 11.87
C ILE A 108 -2.07 2.01 10.73
N ASN A 109 -2.93 2.74 10.01
CA ASN A 109 -3.69 2.26 8.85
C ASN A 109 -2.90 2.39 7.54
N ALA A 110 -1.73 3.03 7.54
CA ALA A 110 -0.87 3.09 6.37
C ALA A 110 -0.37 1.68 6.02
N GLN A 111 -0.39 1.37 4.73
CA GLN A 111 0.10 0.12 4.18
C GLN A 111 1.51 0.36 3.58
N PRO A 112 2.37 -0.67 3.45
CA PRO A 112 2.14 -2.06 3.86
C PRO A 112 2.06 -2.28 5.38
N VAL A 113 1.20 -3.20 5.82
CA VAL A 113 1.21 -3.72 7.18
C VAL A 113 2.33 -4.76 7.31
N VAL A 114 3.19 -4.58 8.31
CA VAL A 114 4.29 -5.48 8.62
C VAL A 114 4.13 -5.92 10.07
N PHE A 115 4.10 -7.22 10.32
CA PHE A 115 3.89 -7.80 11.64
C PHE A 115 4.83 -8.97 11.87
N PHE A 116 5.17 -9.22 13.13
CA PHE A 116 6.02 -10.33 13.50
C PHE A 116 5.19 -11.60 13.67
N GLY A 117 5.61 -12.68 13.02
CA GLY A 117 5.00 -13.99 13.13
C GLY A 117 6.04 -15.09 13.30
N ARG A 118 5.56 -16.35 13.28
CA ARG A 118 6.39 -17.56 13.39
C ARG A 118 7.56 -17.60 12.39
N TYR A 119 7.40 -16.96 11.23
CA TYR A 119 8.36 -16.96 10.13
C TYR A 119 9.10 -15.63 9.97
N GLY A 120 9.12 -14.77 11.00
CA GLY A 120 9.90 -13.53 10.99
C GLY A 120 9.07 -12.25 10.97
N ARG A 121 9.74 -11.17 10.56
CA ARG A 121 9.21 -9.80 10.45
C ARG A 121 8.86 -9.47 9.01
#